data_AF-A0A915JJ18-F1
#
_entry.id   AF-A0A915JJ18-F1
#
_cell.length_a   1.000
_cell.length_b   1.000
_cell.length_c   1.000
_cell.angle_alpha   90.00
_cell.angle_beta   90.00
_cell.angle_gamma   90.00
#
_symmetry.space_group_name_H-M   'P 1'
#
loop_
_entity.id
_entity.type
_entity.pdbx_description
1 polymer ?
#
loop_
_entity_poly.entity_id
_entity_poly.type
_entity_poly.pdbx_seq_one_letter_code
_entity_poly.pdbx_strand_id
1 'polypeptide(L)'
;MILPKNTLCFTFDHKNLGILSTLRIGVNNVSTSSKWFLEFVLIRNETTSRQYKFCCGRWFGRGVDDGSLERLLVAEPMAFNETVQDVFKGNRSPPRSRSPSAARRSSSASIEVSRKHYV
;
A
#
# COMPACT_ATOMS: atom_id res chain seq x y z
N MET A 1 12.13 7.03 -5.89
CA MET A 1 11.43 6.84 -7.17
C MET A 1 9.94 7.02 -6.94
N ILE A 2 9.25 7.73 -7.83
CA ILE A 2 7.79 7.88 -7.80
C ILE A 2 7.23 7.03 -8.94
N LEU A 3 6.27 6.19 -8.63
CA LEU A 3 5.60 5.37 -9.63
C LEU A 3 4.38 6.11 -10.19
N PRO A 4 4.07 5.95 -11.49
CA PRO A 4 2.81 6.44 -12.03
C PRO A 4 1.61 5.87 -11.27
N LYS A 5 0.50 6.60 -11.27
CA LYS A 5 -0.75 6.09 -10.69
C LYS A 5 -1.17 4.82 -11.42
N ASN A 6 -1.73 3.86 -10.67
CA ASN A 6 -2.22 2.58 -11.18
C ASN A 6 -1.12 1.64 -11.75
N THR A 7 0.14 1.83 -11.35
CA THR A 7 1.23 0.90 -11.68
C THR A 7 1.37 -0.17 -10.60
N LEU A 8 1.24 -1.45 -10.97
CA LEU A 8 1.43 -2.60 -10.09
C LEU A 8 2.75 -3.35 -10.34
N CYS A 9 3.32 -3.18 -11.53
CA CYS A 9 4.58 -3.78 -11.94
C CYS A 9 5.38 -2.74 -12.71
N PHE A 10 6.68 -2.64 -12.42
CA PHE A 10 7.59 -1.75 -13.10
C PHE A 10 9.01 -2.32 -13.02
N THR A 11 9.86 -1.89 -13.95
CA THR A 11 11.30 -2.17 -13.96
C THR A 11 12.05 -0.85 -13.81
N PHE A 12 13.26 -0.90 -13.23
CA PHE A 12 14.11 0.26 -13.08
C PHE A 12 15.58 -0.16 -13.10
N ASP A 13 16.42 0.72 -13.63
CA ASP A 13 17.87 0.53 -13.63
C ASP A 13 18.51 1.18 -12.42
N HIS A 14 19.48 0.49 -11.83
CA HIS A 14 20.27 1.01 -10.71
C HIS A 14 21.62 0.29 -10.64
N LYS A 15 22.62 0.94 -10.03
CA LYS A 15 23.87 0.24 -9.67
C LYS A 15 23.58 -0.98 -8.80
N ASN A 16 24.45 -1.99 -8.87
CA ASN A 16 24.32 -3.20 -8.07
C ASN A 16 24.19 -2.86 -6.57
N LEU A 17 23.03 -3.23 -6.00
CA LEU A 17 22.69 -3.01 -4.59
C LEU A 17 23.17 -4.15 -3.67
N GLY A 18 23.72 -5.23 -4.24
CA GLY A 18 24.10 -6.43 -3.50
C GLY A 18 22.88 -7.24 -3.04
N ILE A 19 22.93 -7.71 -1.80
CA ILE A 19 21.80 -8.43 -1.16
C ILE A 19 20.80 -7.38 -0.67
N LEU A 20 19.55 -7.48 -1.14
CA LEU A 20 18.50 -6.59 -0.68
C LEU A 20 18.09 -6.96 0.74
N SER A 21 18.05 -5.97 1.64
CA SER A 21 17.70 -6.16 3.06
C SER A 21 16.38 -5.48 3.42
N THR A 22 16.14 -4.28 2.88
CA THR A 22 14.96 -3.48 3.23
C THR A 22 14.38 -2.74 2.04
N LEU A 23 13.06 -2.52 2.06
CA LEU A 23 12.32 -1.71 1.10
C LEU A 23 11.49 -0.66 1.84
N ARG A 24 11.71 0.63 1.56
CA ARG A 24 10.82 1.71 2.01
C ARG A 24 9.80 2.00 0.92
N ILE A 25 8.52 1.89 1.26
CA ILE A 25 7.41 2.15 0.35
C ILE A 25 6.38 3.06 1.01
N GLY A 26 5.73 3.91 0.22
CA GLY A 26 4.73 4.84 0.72
C GLY A 26 3.96 5.53 -0.39
N VAL A 27 2.86 6.18 -0.01
CA VAL A 27 1.99 6.91 -0.94
C VAL A 27 2.24 8.40 -0.80
N ASN A 28 2.59 9.05 -1.91
CA ASN A 28 2.75 10.50 -1.94
C ASN A 28 1.39 11.20 -2.06
N ASN A 29 1.13 12.21 -1.22
CA ASN A 29 -0.05 13.10 -1.29
C ASN A 29 -1.42 12.40 -1.32
N VAL A 30 -1.75 11.74 -0.22
CA VAL A 30 -3.05 11.10 -0.02
C VAL A 30 -4.09 12.17 0.34
N SER A 31 -5.09 12.40 -0.53
CA SER A 31 -6.31 13.10 -0.13
C SER A 31 -6.96 12.36 1.05
N THR A 32 -7.72 13.02 1.92
CA THR A 32 -8.30 12.40 3.13
C THR A 32 -8.98 11.04 2.87
N SER A 33 -9.52 10.84 1.66
CA SER A 33 -10.23 9.63 1.23
C SER A 33 -9.37 8.54 0.57
N SER A 34 -8.11 8.79 0.16
CA SER A 34 -7.29 7.72 -0.44
C SER A 34 -6.78 6.74 0.62
N LYS A 35 -6.95 5.44 0.36
CA LYS A 35 -6.46 4.32 1.18
C LYS A 35 -5.87 3.27 0.24
N TRP A 36 -4.71 2.75 0.57
CA TRP A 36 -4.04 1.73 -0.23
C TRP A 36 -3.67 0.55 0.64
N PHE A 37 -4.11 -0.65 0.27
CA PHE A 37 -3.69 -1.88 0.92
C PHE A 37 -2.56 -2.49 0.10
N LEU A 38 -1.45 -2.80 0.76
CA LEU A 38 -0.33 -3.52 0.17
C LEU A 38 -0.15 -4.83 0.91
N GLU A 39 -0.27 -5.92 0.19
CA GLU A 39 -0.03 -7.25 0.74
C GLU A 39 1.47 -7.56 0.80
N PHE A 40 2.17 -7.46 -0.33
CA PHE A 40 3.62 -7.62 -0.43
C PHE A 40 4.17 -6.97 -1.70
N VAL A 41 5.49 -6.83 -1.76
CA VAL A 41 6.23 -6.46 -2.98
C VAL A 41 7.17 -7.59 -3.37
N LEU A 42 7.23 -7.93 -4.64
CA LEU A 42 8.24 -8.83 -5.20
C LEU A 42 9.27 -8.00 -5.96
N ILE A 43 10.55 -8.25 -5.68
CA ILE A 43 11.66 -7.65 -6.43
C ILE A 43 12.50 -8.78 -7.01
N ARG A 44 12.69 -8.75 -8.33
CA ARG A 44 13.60 -9.64 -9.05
C ARG A 44 14.76 -8.84 -9.61
N ASN A 45 15.98 -9.32 -9.38
CA ASN A 45 17.15 -8.85 -10.09
C ASN A 45 17.33 -9.71 -11.36
N GLU A 46 17.09 -9.12 -12.53
CA GLU A 46 17.15 -9.85 -13.81
C GLU A 46 18.55 -10.39 -14.15
N THR A 47 19.62 -9.71 -13.70
CA THR A 47 21.01 -10.15 -13.95
C THR A 47 21.40 -11.36 -13.10
N THR A 48 21.05 -11.37 -11.82
CA THR A 48 21.44 -12.43 -10.87
C THR A 48 20.34 -13.48 -10.65
N SER A 49 19.16 -13.26 -11.21
CA SER A 49 17.92 -14.04 -10.98
C SER A 49 17.50 -14.18 -9.51
N ARG A 50 18.08 -13.38 -8.59
CA ARG A 50 17.66 -13.37 -7.18
C ARG A 50 16.31 -12.70 -7.04
N GLN A 51 15.44 -13.31 -6.24
CA GLN A 51 14.11 -12.82 -5.93
C GLN A 51 13.96 -12.57 -4.43
N TYR A 52 13.27 -11.49 -4.09
CA TYR A 52 13.00 -11.10 -2.71
C TYR A 52 11.53 -10.73 -2.56
N LYS A 53 10.92 -11.23 -1.50
CA LYS A 53 9.58 -10.86 -1.07
C LYS A 53 9.67 -9.89 0.10
N PHE A 54 8.89 -8.82 0.04
CA PHE A 54 8.74 -7.85 1.12
C PHE A 54 7.30 -7.89 1.59
N CYS A 55 7.03 -8.69 2.62
CA CYS A 55 5.71 -8.80 3.22
C CYS A 55 5.31 -7.46 3.88
N CYS A 56 4.06 -7.05 3.68
CA CYS A 56 3.51 -5.84 4.28
C CYS A 56 2.20 -6.14 5.01
N GLY A 57 1.15 -6.60 4.30
CA GLY A 57 -0.14 -6.99 4.86
C GLY A 57 -0.89 -5.87 5.58
N ARG A 58 -0.70 -4.60 5.20
CA ARG A 58 -1.18 -3.43 5.95
C ARG A 58 -1.70 -2.31 5.06
N TRP A 59 -2.57 -1.48 5.64
CA TRP A 59 -3.13 -0.30 5.01
C TRP A 59 -2.19 0.92 5.13
N PHE A 60 -2.24 1.76 4.11
CA PHE A 60 -1.61 3.07 4.02
C PHE A 60 -2.73 4.12 3.91
N GLY A 61 -2.78 5.06 4.85
CA GLY A 61 -3.76 6.15 4.84
C GLY A 61 -4.21 6.58 6.23
N ARG A 62 -4.61 7.86 6.36
CA ARG A 62 -5.16 8.40 7.62
C ARG A 62 -6.45 7.66 8.03
N GLY A 63 -6.58 7.25 9.29
CA GLY A 63 -7.82 6.62 9.80
C GLY A 63 -8.03 5.15 9.41
N VAL A 64 -7.00 4.48 8.88
CA VAL A 64 -6.94 3.01 8.71
C VAL A 64 -5.65 2.50 9.34
N ASP A 65 -5.65 1.28 9.88
CA ASP A 65 -4.55 0.72 10.68
C ASP A 65 -4.01 1.73 11.71
N ASP A 66 -2.73 2.11 11.57
CA ASP A 66 -2.01 3.07 12.42
C ASP A 66 -1.94 4.49 11.81
N GLY A 67 -2.65 4.74 10.71
CA GLY A 67 -2.64 6.02 10.02
C GLY A 67 -1.38 6.28 9.16
N SER A 68 -0.45 5.32 9.08
CA SER A 68 0.83 5.53 8.38
C SER A 68 0.66 5.68 6.86
N LEU A 69 1.52 6.50 6.25
CA LEU A 69 1.61 6.68 4.80
C LEU A 69 2.87 6.03 4.20
N GLU A 70 3.74 5.48 5.03
CA GLU A 70 4.96 4.80 4.63
C GLU A 70 5.32 3.65 5.57
N ARG A 71 6.02 2.65 5.04
CA ARG A 71 6.50 1.49 5.80
C ARG A 71 7.89 1.08 5.30
N LEU A 72 8.72 0.64 6.24
CA LEU A 72 9.98 -0.04 5.95
C LEU A 72 9.74 -1.54 6.10
N LEU A 73 9.97 -2.29 5.02
CA LEU A 73 9.75 -3.72 4.95
C LEU A 73 11.10 -4.44 4.91
N VAL A 74 11.17 -5.65 5.47
CA VAL A 74 12.38 -6.48 5.47
C VAL A 74 12.29 -7.51 4.34
N ALA A 75 13.42 -7.80 3.72
CA ALA A 75 13.51 -8.76 2.63
C ALA A 75 13.45 -10.21 3.13
N GLU A 76 12.64 -11.02 2.48
CA GLU A 76 12.63 -12.48 2.56
C GLU A 76 13.21 -13.03 1.24
N PRO A 77 14.42 -13.63 1.25
CA PRO A 77 14.97 -14.28 0.06
C PRO A 77 14.06 -15.42 -0.39
N MET A 78 13.75 -15.44 -1.68
CA MET A 78 12.91 -16.48 -2.28
C MET A 78 13.74 -17.59 -2.92
N ALA A 79 13.21 -18.81 -2.89
CA ALA A 79 13.83 -19.94 -3.58
C ALA A 79 13.72 -19.76 -5.10
N PHE A 80 14.72 -20.27 -5.84
CA PHE A 80 14.83 -20.09 -7.29
C PHE A 80 13.65 -20.69 -8.08
N ASN A 81 12.95 -21.66 -7.51
CA ASN A 81 11.84 -22.38 -8.13
C ASN A 81 10.45 -21.82 -7.78
N GLU A 82 10.35 -20.77 -6.97
CA GLU A 82 9.05 -20.16 -6.67
C GLU A 82 8.65 -19.20 -7.80
N THR A 83 7.54 -19.52 -8.48
CA THR A 83 6.95 -18.59 -9.43
C THR A 83 6.13 -17.55 -8.69
N VAL A 84 5.97 -16.37 -9.29
CA VAL A 84 5.08 -15.31 -8.81
C VAL A 84 3.67 -15.87 -8.50
N GLN A 85 3.17 -16.82 -9.30
CA GLN A 85 1.87 -17.46 -9.07
C GLN A 85 1.83 -18.32 -7.80
N ASP A 86 2.93 -19.00 -7.47
CA ASP A 86 3.02 -19.84 -6.27
C ASP A 86 3.03 -18.98 -5.00
N VAL A 87 3.67 -17.81 -5.06
CA VAL A 87 3.58 -16.81 -4.00
C VAL A 87 2.13 -16.42 -3.77
N PHE A 88 1.41 -16.00 -4.81
CA PHE A 88 0.00 -15.57 -4.69
C PHE A 88 -0.92 -16.69 -4.17
N LYS A 89 -0.64 -17.96 -4.47
CA LYS A 89 -1.42 -19.11 -3.97
C LYS A 89 -1.17 -19.39 -2.49
N GLY A 90 0.06 -19.25 -2.03
CA GLY A 90 0.44 -19.39 -0.61
C GLY A 90 -0.04 -18.21 0.25
N ASN A 91 -0.27 -17.06 -0.38
CA ASN A 91 -0.65 -15.81 0.25
C ASN A 91 -2.17 -15.54 0.28
N ARG A 92 -3.03 -16.55 0.18
CA ARG A 92 -4.48 -16.33 0.23
C ARG A 92 -4.87 -15.68 1.56
N SER A 93 -5.07 -14.36 1.54
CA SER A 93 -5.75 -13.64 2.60
C SER A 93 -7.13 -14.28 2.83
N PRO A 94 -7.57 -14.50 4.08
CA PRO A 94 -8.93 -14.96 4.37
C PRO A 94 -9.98 -14.10 3.65
N PRO A 95 -11.16 -14.64 3.32
CA PRO A 95 -12.09 -14.03 2.38
C PRO A 95 -12.43 -12.59 2.78
N ARG A 96 -11.96 -11.64 1.95
CA ARG A 96 -12.28 -10.21 1.94
C ARG A 96 -12.45 -9.60 3.34
N SER A 97 -11.35 -9.19 3.97
CA SER A 97 -11.45 -8.07 4.90
C SER A 97 -12.08 -6.91 4.13
N ARG A 98 -13.32 -6.57 4.51
CA ARG A 98 -14.18 -5.59 3.82
C ARG A 98 -13.35 -4.37 3.41
N SER A 99 -13.34 -4.06 2.11
CA SER A 99 -12.91 -2.74 1.65
C SER A 99 -13.57 -1.69 2.56
N PRO A 100 -12.85 -0.65 3.00
CA PRO A 100 -13.42 0.37 3.87
C PRO A 100 -14.71 0.85 3.22
N SER A 101 -15.84 0.46 3.80
CA SER A 101 -17.10 0.98 3.33
C SER A 101 -17.06 2.44 3.70
N ALA A 102 -16.99 3.31 2.69
CA ALA A 102 -17.23 4.72 2.89
C ALA A 102 -18.62 4.81 3.52
N ALA A 103 -18.69 4.95 4.85
CA ALA A 103 -19.92 5.26 5.53
C ALA A 103 -20.36 6.60 4.95
N ARG A 104 -21.35 6.57 4.05
CA ARG A 104 -22.07 7.76 3.63
C ARG A 104 -22.68 8.32 4.91
N ARG A 105 -22.03 9.30 5.54
CA ARG A 105 -22.73 10.19 6.45
C ARG A 105 -23.79 10.88 5.61
N SER A 106 -25.05 10.48 5.78
CA SER A 106 -26.17 11.34 5.45
C SER A 106 -26.12 12.52 6.42
N SER A 107 -25.35 13.55 6.08
CA SER A 107 -25.48 14.83 6.75
C SER A 107 -26.79 15.44 6.29
N SER A 108 -27.87 15.22 7.04
CA SER A 108 -28.97 16.19 7.08
C SER A 108 -28.41 17.44 7.75
N ALA A 109 -27.80 18.31 6.94
CA ALA A 109 -27.44 19.65 7.39
C ALA A 109 -28.75 20.42 7.55
N SER A 110 -29.33 20.39 8.76
CA SER A 110 -30.30 21.39 9.16
C SER A 110 -29.53 22.69 9.36
N ILE A 111 -29.65 23.60 8.39
CA ILE A 111 -29.12 24.96 8.51
C ILE A 111 -30.05 25.69 9.46
N GLU A 112 -29.64 25.84 10.73
CA GLU A 112 -30.33 26.71 11.68
C GLU A 112 -29.79 28.15 11.50
N VAL A 113 -30.61 29.01 10.91
CA VAL A 113 -30.29 30.43 10.74
C VAL A 113 -30.59 31.16 12.05
N SER A 114 -29.55 31.43 12.83
CA SER A 114 -29.65 32.34 13.98
C SER A 114 -29.55 33.79 13.50
N ARG A 115 -30.70 34.49 13.45
CA ARG A 115 -30.75 35.95 13.26
C ARG A 115 -30.28 36.63 14.55
N LYS A 116 -29.10 37.26 14.52
CA LYS A 116 -28.71 38.23 15.54
C LYS A 116 -29.32 39.60 15.19
N HIS A 117 -30.30 40.03 15.97
CA HIS A 117 -30.71 41.43 16.04
C HIS A 117 -29.61 42.20 16.77
N TYR A 118 -29.11 43.28 16.16
CA TYR A 118 -28.41 44.33 16.88
C TYR A 118 -29.44 45.43 17.18
N VAL A 119 -29.45 45.87 18.44
CA VAL A 119 -30.18 47.06 18.91
C VAL A 119 -29.48 48.30 18.38
#